data_AF-A0A8B5WRN6-F1
#
_entry.id   AF-A0A8B5WRN6-F1
#
_cell.length_a   1.000
_cell.length_b   1.000
_cell.length_c   1.000
_cell.angle_alpha   90.00
_cell.angle_beta   90.00
_cell.angle_gamma   90.00
#
_symmetry.space_group_name_H-M   'P 1'
#
loop_
_entity.id
_entity.type
_entity.pdbx_description
1 polymer ?
#
loop_
_entity_poly.entity_id
_entity_poly.type
_entity_poly.pdbx_seq_one_letter_code
_entity_poly.pdbx_strand_id
1 'polypeptide(L)'
;MADQPLFAKKPFSLFNALKGITIGMANIIPGVSGGTIAVVTGVYDELVDAFGNFFSSEGGWRRNLFFLTPVVIGILIGNVALARLIGYLFEVAPGPTNFGFIGLILGSAPYLVKRAGLRRFAWWYVPLFLA
;
A
#
# COMPACT_ATOMS: atom_id res chain seq x y z
N MET A 1 -26.39 -3.43 17.75
CA MET A 1 -25.48 -2.30 18.04
C MET A 1 -24.88 -1.98 16.69
N ALA A 2 -25.39 -0.95 16.01
CA ALA A 2 -24.96 -0.63 14.66
C ALA A 2 -23.53 -0.12 14.72
N ASP A 3 -22.62 -0.86 14.09
CA ASP A 3 -21.22 -0.52 13.92
C ASP A 3 -21.19 0.82 13.19
N GLN A 4 -21.02 1.92 13.93
CA GLN A 4 -20.73 3.19 13.27
C GLN A 4 -19.44 2.99 12.48
N PRO A 5 -19.38 3.38 11.19
CA PRO A 5 -18.13 3.30 10.47
C PRO A 5 -17.08 4.04 11.29
N LEU A 6 -16.02 3.32 11.68
CA LEU A 6 -15.00 3.79 12.64
C LEU A 6 -14.40 5.16 12.22
N PHE A 7 -14.54 5.49 10.94
CA PHE A 7 -14.26 6.80 10.35
C PHE A 7 -15.43 7.24 9.48
N ALA A 8 -16.18 8.25 9.93
CA ALA A 8 -17.16 8.92 9.08
C ALA A 8 -16.46 9.65 7.92
N LYS A 9 -16.86 9.38 6.67
CA LYS A 9 -16.36 10.04 5.44
C LYS A 9 -16.34 11.56 5.60
N LYS A 10 -15.17 12.13 5.93
CA LYS A 10 -14.94 13.58 5.96
C LYS A 10 -14.50 14.05 4.57
N PRO A 11 -15.14 15.07 3.97
CA PRO A 11 -15.06 15.36 2.55
C PRO A 11 -13.66 15.78 2.10
N PHE A 12 -12.99 16.68 2.81
CA PHE A 12 -11.61 17.07 2.52
C PHE A 12 -10.84 17.12 3.83
N SER A 13 -9.75 16.37 3.93
CA SER A 13 -8.92 16.34 5.13
C SER A 13 -7.46 16.18 4.77
N LEU A 14 -6.61 17.03 5.34
CA LEU A 14 -5.16 16.88 5.28
C LEU A 14 -4.71 15.53 5.84
N PHE A 15 -5.48 14.98 6.79
CA PHE A 15 -5.24 13.65 7.33
C PHE A 15 -5.42 12.55 6.28
N ASN A 16 -6.35 12.71 5.33
CA ASN A 16 -6.52 11.76 4.22
C ASN A 16 -5.33 11.81 3.26
N ALA A 17 -4.73 13.00 3.06
CA ALA A 17 -3.50 13.11 2.29
C ALA A 17 -2.32 12.43 3.00
N LEU A 18 -2.19 12.57 4.33
CA LEU A 18 -1.16 11.86 5.09
C LEU A 18 -1.33 10.34 5.03
N LYS A 19 -2.57 9.83 5.12
CA LYS A 19 -2.87 8.41 4.90
C LYS A 19 -2.53 7.98 3.47
N GLY A 20 -2.84 8.81 2.48
CA GLY A 20 -2.41 8.60 1.09
C GLY A 20 -0.90 8.48 0.98
N ILE A 21 -0.15 9.36 1.62
CA ILE A 21 1.32 9.36 1.63
C ILE A 21 1.87 8.04 2.18
N THR A 22 1.34 7.54 3.30
CA THR A 22 1.79 6.25 3.86
C THR A 22 1.45 5.07 2.95
N ILE A 23 0.27 5.08 2.31
CA ILE A 23 -0.11 4.07 1.30
C ILE A 23 0.84 4.14 0.09
N GLY A 24 1.16 5.34 -0.40
CA GLY A 24 2.08 5.54 -1.51
C GLY A 24 3.50 5.04 -1.22
N MET A 25 4.02 5.34 -0.02
CA MET A 25 5.31 4.82 0.42
C MET A 25 5.33 3.29 0.51
N ALA A 26 4.26 2.69 1.03
CA ALA A 26 4.14 1.25 1.16
C ALA A 26 4.27 0.50 -0.18
N ASN A 27 3.86 1.11 -1.29
CA ASN A 27 3.92 0.49 -2.62
C ASN A 27 5.34 0.38 -3.19
N ILE A 28 6.33 1.13 -2.65
CA ILE A 28 7.73 1.02 -3.06
C ILE A 28 8.48 -0.06 -2.27
N ILE A 29 8.05 -0.36 -1.04
CA ILE A 29 8.79 -1.23 -0.13
C ILE A 29 8.44 -2.70 -0.40
N PRO A 30 9.42 -3.57 -0.71
CA PRO A 30 9.15 -4.98 -0.98
C PRO A 30 8.56 -5.67 0.26
N GLY A 31 7.52 -6.47 0.04
CA GLY A 31 6.83 -7.20 1.11
C GLY A 31 5.82 -6.36 1.91
N VAL A 32 5.67 -5.07 1.63
CA VAL A 32 4.64 -4.21 2.22
C VAL A 32 3.49 -4.02 1.23
N SER A 33 2.24 -4.12 1.69
CA SER A 33 1.04 -3.93 0.88
C SER A 33 0.38 -2.59 1.19
N GLY A 34 0.21 -1.73 0.18
CA GLY A 34 -0.54 -0.48 0.31
C GLY A 34 -1.99 -0.69 0.75
N GLY A 35 -2.62 -1.80 0.34
CA GLY A 35 -3.96 -2.18 0.81
C GLY A 35 -3.99 -2.50 2.31
N THR A 36 -2.95 -3.17 2.83
CA THR A 36 -2.83 -3.41 4.28
C THR A 36 -2.64 -2.10 5.04
N ILE A 37 -1.85 -1.17 4.52
CA ILE A 37 -1.70 0.17 5.12
C ILE A 37 -3.02 0.93 5.07
N ALA A 38 -3.81 0.81 4.00
CA ALA A 38 -5.15 1.39 3.94
C ALA A 38 -6.10 0.81 5.02
N VAL A 39 -6.01 -0.50 5.31
CA VAL A 39 -6.79 -1.14 6.39
C VAL A 39 -6.33 -0.62 7.75
N VAL A 40 -5.03 -0.61 8.02
CA VAL A 40 -4.46 -0.14 9.31
C VAL A 40 -4.75 1.34 9.55
N THR A 41 -4.75 2.15 8.49
CA THR A 41 -5.10 3.59 8.56
C THR A 41 -6.62 3.83 8.52
N GLY A 42 -7.42 2.78 8.39
CA GLY A 42 -8.88 2.82 8.44
C GLY A 42 -9.56 3.49 7.25
N VAL A 43 -8.87 3.64 6.11
CA VAL A 43 -9.45 4.23 4.87
C VAL A 43 -9.78 3.20 3.81
N TYR A 44 -9.51 1.92 4.08
CA TYR A 44 -9.75 0.85 3.12
C TYR A 44 -11.21 0.80 2.67
N ASP A 45 -12.15 0.75 3.61
CA ASP A 45 -13.58 0.65 3.31
C ASP A 45 -14.08 1.89 2.56
N GLU A 46 -13.61 3.07 2.96
CA GLU A 46 -13.94 4.33 2.29
C GLU A 46 -13.39 4.39 0.86
N LEU A 47 -12.18 3.86 0.61
CA LEU A 47 -11.57 3.75 -0.71
C LEU A 47 -12.34 2.78 -1.61
N VAL A 48 -12.61 1.57 -1.11
CA VAL A 48 -13.36 0.56 -1.86
C VAL A 48 -14.75 1.06 -2.20
N ASP A 49 -15.45 1.70 -1.27
CA ASP A 49 -16.76 2.29 -1.54
C ASP A 49 -16.68 3.48 -2.52
N ALA A 50 -15.71 4.39 -2.35
CA ALA A 50 -15.56 5.54 -3.24
C ALA A 50 -15.24 5.13 -4.68
N PHE A 51 -14.45 4.07 -4.90
CA PHE A 51 -14.19 3.54 -6.24
C PHE A 51 -15.32 2.66 -6.76
N GLY A 52 -15.87 1.77 -5.93
CA GLY A 52 -16.89 0.79 -6.32
C GLY A 52 -18.25 1.41 -6.60
N ASN A 53 -18.63 2.44 -5.84
CA ASN A 53 -19.93 3.12 -5.94
C ASN A 53 -19.77 4.58 -6.36
N PHE A 54 -18.82 4.89 -7.25
CA PHE A 54 -18.41 6.26 -7.53
C PHE A 54 -19.59 7.19 -7.90
N PHE A 55 -20.53 6.74 -8.73
CA PHE A 55 -21.71 7.53 -9.13
C PHE A 55 -22.95 7.28 -8.27
N SER A 56 -22.98 6.18 -7.51
CA SER A 56 -24.17 5.65 -6.85
C SER A 56 -24.17 5.83 -5.32
N SER A 57 -23.08 6.33 -4.73
CA SER A 57 -22.95 6.50 -3.28
C SER A 57 -23.84 7.61 -2.71
N GLU A 58 -24.26 7.47 -1.45
CA GLU A 58 -24.96 8.51 -0.68
C GLU A 58 -24.11 9.79 -0.53
N GLY A 59 -24.50 10.85 -1.22
CA GLY A 59 -23.75 12.12 -1.34
C GLY A 59 -23.20 12.41 -2.74
N GLY A 60 -23.39 11.50 -3.69
CA GLY A 60 -23.07 11.65 -5.10
C GLY A 60 -21.57 11.64 -5.44
N TRP A 61 -21.25 11.64 -6.73
CA TRP A 61 -19.88 11.56 -7.26
C TRP A 61 -18.94 12.64 -6.71
N ARG A 62 -19.47 13.82 -6.39
CA ARG A 62 -18.70 14.93 -5.82
C ARG A 62 -18.09 14.56 -4.47
N ARG A 63 -18.83 13.86 -3.61
CA ARG A 63 -18.33 13.45 -2.29
C ARG A 63 -17.18 12.46 -2.41
N ASN A 64 -17.30 11.50 -3.32
CA ASN A 64 -16.24 10.54 -3.61
C ASN A 64 -15.01 11.26 -4.18
N LEU A 65 -15.22 12.22 -5.10
CA LEU A 65 -14.11 13.00 -5.65
C LEU A 65 -13.39 13.81 -4.58
N PHE A 66 -14.12 14.50 -3.68
CA PHE A 66 -13.50 15.26 -2.59
C PHE A 66 -12.71 14.37 -1.63
N PHE A 67 -13.20 13.17 -1.33
CA PHE A 67 -12.48 12.19 -0.50
C PHE A 67 -11.24 11.64 -1.22
N LEU A 68 -11.38 11.22 -2.48
CA LEU A 68 -10.32 10.57 -3.24
C LEU A 68 -9.18 11.53 -3.57
N THR A 69 -9.48 12.78 -3.88
CA THR A 69 -8.48 13.78 -4.31
C THR A 69 -7.29 13.88 -3.35
N PRO A 70 -7.46 14.18 -2.04
CA PRO A 70 -6.34 14.25 -1.11
C PRO A 70 -5.64 12.90 -0.93
N VAL A 71 -6.37 11.77 -0.93
CA VAL A 71 -5.75 10.43 -0.79
C VAL A 71 -4.86 10.12 -1.98
N VAL A 72 -5.36 10.30 -3.21
CA VAL A 72 -4.62 10.04 -4.45
C VAL A 72 -3.42 10.98 -4.58
N ILE A 73 -3.59 12.28 -4.28
CA ILE A 73 -2.46 13.22 -4.23
C ILE A 73 -1.43 12.74 -3.20
N GLY A 74 -1.88 12.32 -2.02
CA GLY A 74 -1.00 11.75 -1.00
C GLY A 74 -0.23 10.53 -1.50
N ILE A 75 -0.91 9.58 -2.15
CA ILE A 75 -0.29 8.38 -2.73
C ILE A 75 0.80 8.78 -3.72
N LEU A 76 0.51 9.70 -4.65
CA LEU A 76 1.48 10.15 -5.64
C LEU A 76 2.69 10.84 -4.97
N ILE A 77 2.45 11.71 -3.99
CA ILE A 77 3.52 12.37 -3.24
C ILE A 77 4.38 11.34 -2.51
N GLY A 78 3.78 10.42 -1.75
CA GLY A 78 4.49 9.39 -1.00
C GLY A 78 5.32 8.48 -1.91
N ASN A 79 4.75 8.07 -3.04
CA ASN A 79 5.40 7.23 -4.03
C ASN A 79 6.61 7.94 -4.66
N VAL A 80 6.43 9.17 -5.13
CA VAL A 80 7.52 9.97 -5.74
C VAL A 80 8.59 10.33 -4.71
N ALA A 81 8.21 10.74 -3.51
CA ALA A 81 9.14 11.11 -2.45
C ALA A 81 10.03 9.93 -2.06
N LEU A 82 9.43 8.76 -1.82
CA LEU A 82 10.19 7.57 -1.45
C LEU A 82 11.02 7.04 -2.63
N ALA A 83 10.49 7.05 -3.86
CA ALA A 83 11.27 6.68 -5.04
C ALA A 83 12.52 7.57 -5.22
N ARG A 84 12.40 8.89 -5.02
CA ARG A 84 13.55 9.79 -5.04
C ARG A 84 14.51 9.55 -3.90
N LEU A 85 14.02 9.28 -2.69
CA LEU A 85 14.86 8.95 -1.55
C LEU A 85 15.66 7.67 -1.81
N ILE A 86 15.01 6.62 -2.29
CA ILE A 86 15.67 5.36 -2.64
C ILE A 86 16.68 5.57 -3.78
N GLY A 87 16.32 6.35 -4.81
CA GLY A 87 17.24 6.72 -5.89
C GLY A 87 18.50 7.42 -5.36
N TYR A 88 18.32 8.40 -4.49
CA TYR A 88 19.43 9.09 -3.81
C TYR A 88 20.28 8.13 -2.95
N LEU A 89 19.65 7.22 -2.22
CA LEU A 89 20.37 6.21 -1.43
C LEU A 89 21.17 5.25 -2.31
N PHE A 90 20.70 4.92 -3.51
CA PHE A 90 21.47 4.14 -4.48
C PHE A 90 22.68 4.90 -5.03
N GLU A 91 22.61 6.22 -5.17
CA GLU A 91 23.75 7.04 -5.61
C GLU A 91 24.81 7.18 -4.52
N VAL A 92 24.39 7.45 -3.27
CA VAL A 92 25.32 7.73 -2.16
C VAL A 92 25.81 6.46 -1.47
N ALA A 93 24.96 5.44 -1.33
CA ALA A 93 25.25 4.23 -0.58
C ALA A 93 24.64 2.97 -1.24
N PRO A 94 25.09 2.59 -2.45
CA PRO A 94 24.52 1.48 -3.20
C PRO A 94 24.61 0.14 -2.45
N GLY A 95 25.75 -0.14 -1.79
CA GLY A 95 25.95 -1.36 -1.01
C GLY A 95 24.93 -1.51 0.12
N PRO A 96 24.89 -0.58 1.09
CA PRO A 96 23.90 -0.60 2.17
C PRO A 96 22.45 -0.63 1.68
N THR A 97 22.13 0.11 0.62
CA THR A 97 20.78 0.13 0.03
C THR A 97 20.40 -1.24 -0.53
N ASN A 98 21.27 -1.87 -1.31
CA ASN A 98 21.08 -3.24 -1.82
C ASN A 98 20.87 -4.24 -0.68
N PHE A 99 21.73 -4.23 0.34
CA PHE A 99 21.56 -5.13 1.48
C PHE A 99 20.28 -4.86 2.27
N GLY A 100 19.83 -3.60 2.34
CA GLY A 100 18.53 -3.24 2.90
C GLY A 100 17.36 -3.90 2.15
N PHE A 101 17.34 -3.81 0.82
CA PHE A 101 16.32 -4.48 -0.01
C PHE A 101 16.39 -6.00 0.11
N ILE A 102 17.58 -6.59 0.05
CA ILE A 102 17.78 -8.03 0.25
C ILE A 102 17.24 -8.45 1.62
N GLY A 103 17.55 -7.70 2.68
CA GLY A 103 17.06 -7.95 4.03
C GLY A 103 15.53 -7.89 4.13
N LEU A 104 14.88 -6.92 3.49
CA LEU A 104 13.41 -6.82 3.45
C LEU A 104 12.76 -7.98 2.69
N ILE A 105 13.34 -8.38 1.56
CA ILE A 105 12.86 -9.52 0.76
C ILE A 105 13.01 -10.82 1.56
N LEU A 106 14.20 -11.09 2.09
CA LEU A 106 14.46 -12.29 2.89
C LEU A 106 13.65 -12.30 4.19
N GLY A 107 13.44 -11.15 4.82
CA GLY A 107 12.62 -11.02 6.02
C GLY A 107 11.12 -11.29 5.78
N SER A 108 10.60 -10.91 4.61
CA SER A 108 9.20 -11.16 4.24
C SER A 108 8.94 -12.56 3.69
N ALA A 109 9.96 -13.23 3.15
CA ALA A 109 9.83 -14.57 2.54
C ALA A 109 9.27 -15.66 3.49
N PRO A 110 9.72 -15.83 4.75
CA PRO A 110 9.17 -16.83 5.66
C PRO A 110 7.67 -16.65 5.94
N TYR A 111 7.23 -15.38 6.07
CA TYR A 111 5.83 -15.06 6.24
C TYR A 111 5.00 -15.48 5.01
N LEU A 112 5.51 -15.19 3.81
CA LEU A 112 4.85 -15.59 2.55
C LEU A 112 4.77 -17.12 2.40
N VAL A 113 5.84 -17.85 2.69
CA VAL A 113 5.85 -19.33 2.63
C VAL A 113 4.84 -19.93 3.60
N LYS A 114 4.77 -19.41 4.83
CA LYS A 114 3.79 -19.85 5.83
C LYS A 114 2.36 -19.58 5.36
N ARG A 115 2.11 -18.41 4.76
CA ARG A 115 0.80 -18.01 4.24
C ARG A 115 0.38 -18.79 2.99
N ALA A 116 1.33 -19.18 2.15
CA ALA A 116 1.09 -20.00 0.96
C ALA A 116 0.71 -21.45 1.29
N GLY A 117 0.79 -21.88 2.55
CA GLY A 117 0.41 -23.23 2.97
C GLY A 117 1.34 -24.33 2.41
N LEU A 118 2.54 -23.96 1.96
CA LEU A 118 3.51 -24.90 1.43
C LEU A 118 3.98 -25.85 2.54
N ARG A 119 3.49 -27.09 2.51
CA ARG A 119 3.86 -28.14 3.49
C ARG A 119 5.24 -28.74 3.22
N ARG A 120 5.74 -28.63 1.98
CA ARG A 120 7.07 -29.06 1.53
C ARG A 120 7.50 -28.23 0.33
N PHE A 121 8.71 -27.67 0.37
CA PHE A 121 9.35 -27.09 -0.81
C PHE A 121 9.79 -28.23 -1.72
N ALA A 122 9.15 -28.37 -2.88
CA ALA A 122 9.50 -29.41 -3.83
C ALA A 122 10.48 -28.86 -4.87
N TRP A 123 11.69 -29.41 -4.91
CA TRP A 123 12.76 -28.93 -5.79
C TRP A 123 12.42 -28.94 -7.29
N TRP A 124 11.35 -29.65 -7.69
CA TRP A 124 10.85 -29.65 -9.06
C TRP A 124 10.14 -28.35 -9.48
N TYR A 125 9.82 -27.42 -8.57
CA TYR A 125 9.33 -26.09 -8.94
C TYR A 125 10.42 -25.19 -9.54
N VAL A 126 11.69 -25.49 -9.30
CA VAL A 126 12.83 -24.65 -9.70
C VAL A 126 12.98 -24.54 -11.22
N PRO A 127 12.89 -25.62 -12.01
CA PRO A 127 12.86 -25.53 -13.47
C PRO A 127 11.70 -24.67 -14.00
N LEU A 128 10.55 -24.67 -13.32
CA LEU A 128 9.35 -23.91 -13.70
C LEU A 128 9.52 -22.38 -13.53
N PHE A 129 10.47 -21.96 -12.68
CA PHE A 129 10.82 -20.55 -12.46
C PHE A 129 12.04 -20.09 -13.28
N LEU A 130 12.80 -21.03 -13.87
CA LEU A 130 14.01 -20.77 -14.65
C LEU A 130 13.84 -21.00 -16.16
N ALA A 131 12.69 -21.52 -16.59
CA ALA A 131 12.29 -21.67 -17.99
C ALA A 131 11.41 -20.48 -18.41
#